data_AF-A0A845URF7-F1
#
_entry.id   AF-A0A845URF7-F1
#
_cell.length_a   1.000
_cell.length_b   1.000
_cell.length_c   1.000
_cell.angle_alpha   90.00
_cell.angle_beta   90.00
_cell.angle_gamma   90.00
#
_symmetry.space_group_name_H-M   'P 1'
#
loop_
_entity.id
_entity.type
_entity.pdbx_description
1 polymer ?
#
loop_
_entity_poly.entity_id
_entity_poly.type
_entity_poly.pdbx_seq_one_letter_code
_entity_poly.pdbx_strand_id
1 'polypeptide(L)'
;MENPGALAGATGADSKTTHGNAHANNTKKSARSAMSLFGKDSHKRVSKAIGYALTLATESAWESFSKVLAARLTYEERAALAFAALRSLDEDTAYLTASAAVFDTMTKEARA
;
A
#
# COMPACT_ATOMS: atom_id res chain seq x y z
N MET A 1 -17.52 -19.19 -76.65
CA MET A 1 -18.44 -18.06 -76.49
C MET A 1 -17.84 -17.15 -75.45
N GLU A 2 -17.34 -16.01 -75.91
CA GLU A 2 -16.88 -14.92 -75.07
C GLU A 2 -18.08 -14.21 -74.41
N ASN A 3 -17.74 -13.44 -73.36
CA ASN A 3 -18.42 -12.23 -72.86
C ASN A 3 -19.30 -12.39 -71.59
N PRO A 4 -19.62 -11.29 -70.88
CA PRO A 4 -18.84 -10.75 -69.75
C PRO A 4 -19.74 -10.34 -68.55
N GLY A 5 -19.12 -9.81 -67.48
CA GLY A 5 -19.72 -8.71 -66.73
C GLY A 5 -20.75 -9.03 -65.66
N ALA A 6 -20.31 -8.99 -64.40
CA ALA A 6 -21.08 -8.46 -63.28
C ALA A 6 -20.07 -7.82 -62.31
N LEU A 7 -19.91 -6.50 -62.34
CA LEU A 7 -20.59 -5.50 -61.49
C LEU A 7 -20.30 -5.66 -59.99
N ALA A 8 -19.39 -4.79 -59.55
CA ALA A 8 -19.52 -3.89 -58.41
C ALA A 8 -20.00 -4.43 -57.05
N GLY A 9 -19.13 -4.25 -56.07
CA GLY A 9 -19.47 -4.15 -54.65
C GLY A 9 -18.41 -4.84 -53.80
N ALA A 10 -17.88 -4.31 -52.72
CA ALA A 10 -17.94 -2.99 -52.12
C ALA A 10 -16.82 -3.00 -51.07
N THR A 11 -16.06 -1.90 -51.01
CA THR A 11 -15.49 -1.31 -49.80
C THR A 11 -14.84 -2.25 -48.78
N GLY A 12 -13.51 -2.43 -48.88
CA GLY A 12 -12.69 -2.76 -47.71
C GLY A 12 -12.70 -1.55 -46.77
N ALA A 13 -13.43 -1.66 -45.66
CA ALA A 13 -13.47 -0.65 -44.63
C ALA A 13 -12.25 -0.81 -43.71
N ASP A 14 -11.21 -0.02 -43.97
CA ASP A 14 -10.04 0.11 -43.11
C ASP A 14 -10.41 0.90 -41.85
N SER A 15 -11.11 0.27 -40.91
CA SER A 15 -11.32 0.87 -39.59
C SER A 15 -10.12 0.58 -38.70
N LYS A 16 -9.05 1.36 -38.90
CA LYS A 16 -8.05 1.58 -37.84
C LYS A 16 -8.72 2.42 -36.76
N THR A 17 -9.53 1.79 -35.92
CA THR A 17 -10.06 2.42 -34.71
C THR A 17 -8.91 2.54 -33.72
N THR A 18 -8.11 3.58 -33.92
CA THR A 18 -7.24 4.10 -32.89
C THR A 18 -8.17 4.69 -31.83
N HIS A 19 -8.51 3.90 -30.80
CA HIS A 19 -9.12 4.42 -29.59
C HIS A 19 -8.08 5.25 -28.85
N GLY A 20 -7.80 6.44 -29.38
CA GLY A 20 -7.11 7.50 -28.69
C GLY A 20 -8.03 8.01 -27.59
N ASN A 21 -8.02 7.35 -26.44
CA ASN A 21 -8.63 7.95 -25.25
C ASN A 21 -7.63 8.96 -24.69
N ALA A 22 -7.54 10.12 -25.33
CA ALA A 22 -6.86 11.29 -24.79
C ALA A 22 -7.73 11.87 -23.67
N HIS A 23 -7.75 11.20 -22.52
CA HIS A 23 -8.14 11.86 -21.29
C HIS A 23 -7.07 12.89 -20.97
N ALA A 24 -7.36 14.13 -21.31
CA ALA A 24 -6.65 15.31 -20.87
C ALA A 24 -6.79 15.40 -19.34
N ASN A 25 -5.95 14.66 -18.63
CA ASN A 25 -5.81 14.79 -17.19
C ASN A 25 -5.11 16.12 -16.93
N ASN A 26 -5.92 17.17 -16.71
CA ASN A 26 -5.55 18.38 -16.01
C ASN A 26 -5.29 18.06 -14.52
N THR A 27 -4.38 17.12 -14.25
CA THR A 27 -3.85 16.92 -12.91
C THR A 27 -2.62 17.80 -12.84
N LYS A 28 -2.68 18.86 -12.03
CA LYS A 28 -1.48 19.59 -11.58
C LYS A 28 -0.43 18.53 -11.31
N LYS A 29 0.68 18.57 -12.07
CA LYS A 29 1.74 17.55 -12.07
C LYS A 29 2.11 17.30 -10.60
N SER A 30 1.52 16.27 -10.00
CA SER A 30 1.62 16.04 -8.57
C SER A 30 3.09 15.83 -8.30
N ALA A 31 3.71 16.78 -7.61
CA ALA A 31 5.11 16.69 -7.28
C ALA A 31 5.31 15.31 -6.64
N ARG A 32 6.10 14.46 -7.30
CA ARG A 32 6.32 13.09 -6.82
C ARG A 32 6.73 13.21 -5.35
N SER A 33 6.02 12.53 -4.46
CA SER A 33 6.31 12.62 -3.03
C SER A 33 7.77 12.22 -2.77
N ALA A 34 8.38 12.77 -1.74
CA ALA A 34 9.74 12.37 -1.34
C ALA A 34 9.84 10.84 -1.18
N MET A 35 8.78 10.20 -0.70
CA MET A 35 8.65 8.74 -0.64
C MET A 35 8.70 8.08 -2.02
N SER A 36 7.99 8.63 -3.02
CA SER A 36 8.04 8.12 -4.40
C SER A 36 9.43 8.25 -5.02
N LEU A 37 10.12 9.35 -4.75
CA LEU A 37 11.41 9.69 -5.35
C LEU A 37 12.60 8.99 -4.68
N PHE A 38 12.59 8.87 -3.34
CA PHE A 38 13.75 8.45 -2.55
C PHE A 38 13.49 7.26 -1.63
N GLY A 39 12.21 6.89 -1.42
CA GLY A 39 11.86 5.75 -0.57
C GLY A 39 12.30 4.43 -1.20
N LYS A 40 12.98 3.60 -0.41
CA LYS A 40 13.29 2.21 -0.79
C LYS A 40 11.98 1.44 -1.01
N ASP A 41 12.00 0.44 -1.90
CA ASP A 41 10.81 -0.38 -2.15
C ASP A 41 10.29 -1.08 -0.89
N SER A 42 11.17 -1.43 0.05
CA SER A 42 10.79 -1.92 1.38
C SER A 42 9.93 -0.91 2.14
N HIS A 43 10.37 0.34 2.24
CA HIS A 43 9.67 1.41 2.95
C HIS A 43 8.32 1.73 2.30
N LYS A 44 8.26 1.79 0.96
CA LYS A 44 7.00 1.99 0.22
C LYS A 44 5.97 0.90 0.53
N ARG A 45 6.42 -0.36 0.58
CA ARG A 45 5.54 -1.50 0.89
C ARG A 45 5.07 -1.49 2.33
N VAL A 46 5.94 -1.12 3.28
CA VAL A 46 5.55 -0.95 4.69
C VAL A 46 4.51 0.18 4.83
N SER A 47 4.72 1.32 4.19
CA SER A 47 3.76 2.44 4.17
C SER A 47 2.40 2.05 3.57
N LYS A 48 2.38 1.14 2.59
CA LYS A 48 1.13 0.61 2.06
C LYS A 48 0.48 -0.39 3.01
N ALA A 49 1.27 -1.26 3.64
CA ALA A 49 0.80 -2.27 4.56
C ALA A 49 0.18 -1.67 5.83
N ILE A 50 0.79 -0.61 6.39
CA ILE A 50 0.21 0.11 7.54
C ILE A 50 -1.13 0.76 7.15
N GLY A 51 -1.25 1.29 5.93
CA GLY A 51 -2.51 1.82 5.42
C GLY A 51 -3.63 0.77 5.38
N TYR A 52 -3.32 -0.47 4.97
CA TYR A 52 -4.27 -1.57 5.02
C TYR A 52 -4.62 -1.99 6.46
N ALA A 53 -3.63 -2.10 7.34
CA ALA A 53 -3.86 -2.43 8.75
C ALA A 53 -4.80 -1.41 9.41
N LEU A 54 -4.59 -0.13 9.17
CA LEU A 54 -5.44 0.96 9.64
C LEU A 54 -6.84 0.93 9.02
N THR A 55 -6.96 0.60 7.72
CA THR A 55 -8.26 0.57 7.02
C THR A 55 -9.13 -0.60 7.50
N LEU A 56 -8.51 -1.77 7.73
CA LEU A 56 -9.24 -2.95 8.19
C LEU A 56 -9.54 -2.88 9.69
N ALA A 57 -8.66 -2.26 10.48
CA ALA A 57 -8.79 -2.11 11.93
C ALA A 57 -9.08 -3.42 12.68
N THR A 58 -8.69 -4.58 12.10
CA THR A 58 -8.83 -5.90 12.72
C THR A 58 -7.52 -6.33 13.38
N GLU A 59 -7.62 -7.11 14.45
CA GLU A 59 -6.46 -7.69 15.13
C GLU A 59 -5.59 -8.52 14.18
N SER A 60 -6.21 -9.34 13.34
CA SER A 60 -5.53 -10.16 12.33
C SER A 60 -4.75 -9.35 11.29
N ALA A 61 -5.19 -8.12 10.98
CA ALA A 61 -4.49 -7.23 10.07
C ALA A 61 -3.22 -6.66 10.74
N TRP A 62 -3.29 -6.32 12.03
CA TRP A 62 -2.14 -5.87 12.81
C TRP A 62 -1.10 -6.99 13.04
N GLU A 63 -1.56 -8.23 13.28
CA GLU A 63 -0.67 -9.40 13.39
C GLU A 63 0.05 -9.67 12.06
N SER A 64 -0.68 -9.63 10.96
CA SER A 64 -0.10 -9.78 9.62
C SER A 64 0.86 -8.64 9.28
N PHE A 65 0.57 -7.42 9.73
CA PHE A 65 1.46 -6.28 9.56
C PHE A 65 2.79 -6.46 10.30
N SER A 66 2.78 -7.02 11.52
CA SER A 66 4.01 -7.37 12.25
C SER A 66 4.93 -8.28 11.42
N LYS A 67 4.37 -9.28 10.73
CA LYS A 67 5.11 -10.17 9.82
C LYS A 67 5.72 -9.41 8.63
N VAL A 68 5.00 -8.42 8.09
CA VAL A 68 5.52 -7.55 7.02
C VAL A 68 6.68 -6.69 7.51
N LEU A 69 6.59 -6.12 8.72
CA LEU A 69 7.68 -5.36 9.34
C LEU A 69 8.93 -6.23 9.51
N ALA A 70 8.78 -7.46 10.01
CA ALA A 70 9.88 -8.40 10.19
C ALA A 70 10.59 -8.73 8.88
N ALA A 71 9.84 -8.89 7.78
CA ALA A 71 10.38 -9.27 6.48
C ALA A 71 10.99 -8.12 5.67
N ARG A 72 10.67 -6.85 5.99
CA ARG A 72 10.99 -5.70 5.12
C ARG A 72 11.83 -4.62 5.77
N LEU A 73 11.79 -4.48 7.09
CA LEU A 73 12.58 -3.50 7.83
C LEU A 73 13.80 -4.14 8.47
N THR A 74 14.83 -3.34 8.73
CA THR A 74 15.95 -3.77 9.58
C THR A 74 15.52 -3.84 11.05
N TYR A 75 16.34 -4.47 11.88
CA TYR A 75 16.12 -4.50 13.33
C TYR A 75 16.03 -3.08 13.93
N GLU A 76 16.96 -2.20 13.53
CA GLU A 76 17.02 -0.81 14.00
C GLU A 76 15.78 -0.02 13.62
N GLU A 77 15.31 -0.16 12.37
CA GLU A 77 14.10 0.52 11.88
C GLU A 77 12.85 0.07 12.65
N ARG A 78 12.74 -1.23 12.98
CA ARG A 78 11.63 -1.74 13.80
C ARG A 78 11.69 -1.25 15.24
N ALA A 79 12.88 -1.21 15.84
CA ALA A 79 13.06 -0.71 17.19
C ALA A 79 12.70 0.78 17.29
N ALA A 80 13.13 1.59 16.31
CA ALA A 80 12.78 3.00 16.22
C ALA A 80 11.26 3.21 16.02
N LEU A 81 10.62 2.39 15.18
CA LEU A 81 9.17 2.43 14.99
C LEU A 81 8.40 2.08 16.27
N ALA A 82 8.81 1.02 16.96
CA ALA A 82 8.20 0.62 18.24
C ALA A 82 8.36 1.71 19.30
N PHE A 83 9.55 2.30 19.40
CA PHE A 83 9.81 3.42 20.32
C PHE A 83 8.92 4.63 19.99
N ALA A 84 8.82 5.01 18.72
CA ALA A 84 7.98 6.13 18.29
C ALA A 84 6.49 5.86 18.57
N ALA A 85 6.02 4.64 18.34
CA ALA A 85 4.65 4.22 18.65
C ALA A 85 4.37 4.33 20.16
N LEU A 86 5.25 3.79 21.02
CA LEU A 86 5.11 3.88 22.47
C LEU A 86 5.13 5.32 22.97
N ARG A 87 5.99 6.18 22.41
CA ARG A 87 6.06 7.61 22.78
C ARG A 87 4.82 8.42 22.40
N SER A 88 3.97 7.91 21.52
CA SER A 88 2.71 8.55 21.14
C SER A 88 1.55 8.26 22.09
N LEU A 89 1.72 7.33 23.03
CA LEU A 89 0.73 6.94 24.03
C LEU A 89 0.94 7.70 25.35
N ASP A 90 -0.08 7.71 26.21
CA ASP A 90 0.09 8.11 27.61
C ASP A 90 0.98 7.11 28.37
N GLU A 91 1.57 7.53 29.49
CA GLU A 91 2.56 6.74 30.23
C GLU A 91 2.03 5.38 30.69
N ASP A 92 0.80 5.35 31.19
CA ASP A 92 0.15 4.13 31.67
C ASP A 92 -0.12 3.14 30.54
N THR A 93 -0.69 3.63 29.43
CA THR A 93 -0.99 2.83 28.24
C THR A 93 0.29 2.37 27.56
N ALA A 94 1.33 3.21 27.49
CA ALA A 94 2.63 2.84 26.94
C ALA A 94 3.26 1.70 27.75
N TYR A 95 3.25 1.81 29.09
CA TYR A 95 3.79 0.78 29.98
C TYR A 95 3.04 -0.55 29.84
N LEU A 96 1.70 -0.51 29.87
CA LEU A 96 0.85 -1.69 29.70
C LEU A 96 1.05 -2.33 28.33
N THR A 97 1.06 -1.53 27.27
CA THR A 97 1.24 -2.02 25.89
C THR A 97 2.61 -2.65 25.70
N ALA A 98 3.68 -2.04 26.23
CA ALA A 98 5.03 -2.59 26.17
C ALA A 98 5.11 -3.91 26.97
N SER A 99 4.51 -3.95 28.16
CA SER A 99 4.49 -5.15 29.00
C SER A 99 3.76 -6.29 28.30
N ALA A 100 2.58 -6.03 27.73
CA ALA A 100 1.82 -7.00 26.96
C ALA A 100 2.60 -7.49 25.73
N ALA A 101 3.25 -6.59 24.99
CA ALA A 101 4.02 -6.95 23.81
C ALA A 101 5.27 -7.81 24.13
N VAL A 102 5.87 -7.64 25.31
CA VAL A 102 7.11 -8.34 25.72
C VAL A 102 6.81 -9.64 26.45
N PHE A 103 5.80 -9.63 27.33
CA PHE A 103 5.53 -10.73 28.26
C PHE A 103 4.25 -11.50 27.94
N ASP A 104 3.47 -11.05 26.95
CA ASP A 104 2.12 -11.58 26.67
C ASP A 104 1.19 -11.56 27.90
N THR A 105 1.45 -10.63 28.84
CA THR A 105 0.67 -10.48 30.07
C THR A 105 0.01 -9.10 30.10
N MET A 106 -1.32 -9.09 30.10
CA MET A 106 -2.17 -7.89 30.26
C MET A 106 -2.45 -7.58 31.74
N THR A 107 -1.48 -7.81 32.64
CA THR A 107 -1.74 -7.76 34.08
C THR A 107 -0.97 -6.65 34.77
N LYS A 108 -1.67 -5.54 35.02
CA LYS A 108 -1.36 -4.56 36.07
C LYS A 108 -1.66 -5.21 37.43
N GLU A 109 -0.96 -6.28 37.79
CA GLU A 109 -1.00 -6.76 39.17
C GLU A 109 -0.10 -5.85 40.00
N ALA A 110 -0.74 -4.84 40.59
CA ALA A 110 -0.21 -4.13 41.74
C ALA A 110 0.23 -5.17 42.77
N ARG A 111 1.54 -5.27 42.97
CA ARG A 111 2.10 -6.06 44.08
C ARG A 111 1.70 -5.37 45.38
N ALA A 112 0.76 -5.98 46.11
CA ALA A 112 0.54 -5.76 47.53
C ALA A 112 1.49 -6.62 48.36
#